data_AF-K9H2P1-F1
#
_entry.id   AF-K9H2P1-F1
#
_cell.length_a   1.000
_cell.length_b   1.000
_cell.length_c   1.000
_cell.angle_alpha   90.00
_cell.angle_beta   90.00
_cell.angle_gamma   90.00
#
_symmetry.space_group_name_H-M   'P 1'
#
loop_
_entity.id
_entity.type
_entity.pdbx_description
1 polymer ?
#
loop_
_entity_poly.entity_id
_entity_poly.type
_entity_poly.pdbx_seq_one_letter_code
_entity_poly.pdbx_strand_id
1 'polypeptide(L)'
;MRTGRFERTEREAPPLNAALVNICGLLVHARPDRSAALSERLGATTGCEVHAATDDGRLVVVVEDTEEASALDRIRQINDWDGVAASSLVFHHFEDAKALEGEIEA
;
A
#
# COMPACT_ATOMS: atom_id res chain seq x y z
N MET A 1 -4.29 -47.26 3.35
CA MET A 1 -3.53 -46.05 3.72
C MET A 1 -3.69 -45.03 2.60
N ARG A 2 -4.38 -43.91 2.85
CA ARG A 2 -4.60 -42.83 1.87
C ARG A 2 -3.44 -41.85 1.97
N THR A 3 -2.62 -41.74 0.93
CA THR A 3 -1.67 -40.63 0.79
C THR A 3 -2.46 -39.40 0.33
N GLY A 4 -2.69 -38.48 1.26
CA GLY A 4 -3.40 -37.22 1.02
C GLY A 4 -2.72 -36.42 -0.08
N ARG A 5 -3.41 -36.27 -1.20
CA ARG A 5 -3.11 -35.35 -2.28
C ARG A 5 -3.05 -33.94 -1.68
N PHE A 6 -1.89 -33.29 -1.74
CA PHE A 6 -1.77 -31.87 -1.48
C PHE A 6 -2.58 -31.16 -2.56
N GLU A 7 -3.81 -30.78 -2.23
CA GLU A 7 -4.61 -29.87 -3.03
C GLU A 7 -3.89 -28.52 -2.95
N ARG A 8 -3.04 -28.31 -3.96
CA ARG A 8 -2.64 -26.99 -4.40
C ARG A 8 -3.97 -26.33 -4.79
N THR A 9 -4.61 -25.65 -3.84
CA THR A 9 -5.68 -24.72 -4.14
C THR A 9 -5.03 -23.70 -5.05
N GLU A 10 -5.13 -23.96 -6.36
CA GLU A 10 -4.96 -22.96 -7.38
C GLU A 10 -5.80 -21.79 -6.87
N ARG A 11 -5.11 -20.72 -6.44
CA ARG A 11 -5.71 -19.41 -6.33
C ARG A 11 -6.27 -19.16 -7.72
N GLU A 12 -7.55 -19.47 -7.86
CA GLU A 12 -8.35 -19.09 -9.00
C GLU A 12 -8.13 -17.60 -9.12
N ALA A 13 -7.33 -17.21 -10.13
CA ALA A 13 -7.11 -15.81 -10.41
C ALA A 13 -8.51 -15.22 -10.58
N PRO A 14 -8.88 -14.21 -9.78
CA PRO A 14 -10.23 -13.68 -9.85
C PRO A 14 -10.52 -13.29 -11.29
N PRO A 15 -11.78 -13.43 -11.72
CA PRO A 15 -12.15 -13.14 -13.10
C PRO A 15 -11.65 -11.73 -13.45
N LEU A 16 -11.25 -11.54 -14.71
CA LEU A 16 -10.57 -10.35 -15.26
C LEU A 16 -11.36 -9.02 -15.11
N ASN A 17 -12.47 -9.04 -14.36
CA ASN A 17 -13.43 -7.98 -14.08
C ASN A 17 -13.75 -7.80 -12.58
N ALA A 18 -12.99 -8.41 -11.67
CA ALA A 18 -12.91 -7.98 -10.27
C ALA A 18 -11.79 -6.94 -10.18
N ALA A 19 -12.15 -5.68 -9.95
CA ALA A 19 -11.14 -4.63 -9.74
C ALA A 19 -10.49 -4.90 -8.39
N LEU A 20 -9.40 -5.67 -8.37
CA LEU A 20 -8.61 -5.86 -7.16
C LEU A 20 -7.89 -4.55 -6.84
N VAL A 21 -8.09 -4.04 -5.63
CA VAL A 21 -7.42 -2.85 -5.09
C VAL A 21 -6.23 -3.29 -4.26
N ASN A 22 -5.05 -2.76 -4.55
CA ASN A 22 -3.87 -2.94 -3.72
C ASN A 22 -3.95 -2.06 -2.48
N ILE A 23 -3.69 -2.63 -1.31
CA ILE A 23 -3.49 -1.90 -0.05
C ILE A 23 -2.10 -2.29 0.48
N CYS A 24 -1.21 -1.32 0.54
CA CYS A 24 0.21 -1.52 0.85
C CYS A 24 0.59 -0.76 2.11
N GLY A 25 1.15 -1.46 3.10
CA GLY A 25 1.83 -0.83 4.23
C GLY A 25 3.29 -0.55 3.85
N LEU A 26 3.71 0.70 3.98
CA LEU A 26 5.03 1.18 3.60
C LEU A 26 5.72 1.85 4.79
N LEU A 27 6.93 1.40 5.10
CA LEU A 27 7.84 2.14 5.97
C LEU A 27 8.71 3.03 5.10
N VAL A 28 8.61 4.34 5.26
CA VAL A 28 9.48 5.31 4.59
C VAL A 28 10.51 5.81 5.60
N HIS A 29 11.79 5.71 5.23
CA HIS A 29 12.87 6.33 5.98
C HIS A 29 13.22 7.64 5.26
N ALA A 30 12.74 8.74 5.83
CA ALA A 30 13.09 10.09 5.43
C ALA A 30 14.34 10.56 6.15
N ARG A 31 15.08 11.48 5.52
CA ARG A 31 16.10 12.25 6.21
C ARG A 31 15.44 13.10 7.30
N PRO A 32 16.00 13.19 8.52
CA PRO A 32 15.36 13.90 9.63
C PRO A 32 14.98 15.35 9.30
N ASP A 33 15.84 16.06 8.55
CA ASP A 33 15.65 17.44 8.09
C ASP A 33 14.51 17.62 7.06
N ARG A 34 14.02 16.52 6.47
CA ARG A 34 12.95 16.50 5.47
C ARG A 34 11.69 15.76 5.94
N SER A 35 11.74 15.09 7.10
CA SER A 35 10.68 14.22 7.61
C SER A 35 9.31 14.91 7.66
N ALA A 36 9.23 16.11 8.23
CA ALA A 36 7.99 16.88 8.34
C ALA A 36 7.41 17.26 6.96
N ALA A 37 8.26 17.75 6.05
CA ALA A 37 7.85 18.11 4.69
C ALA A 37 7.39 16.90 3.88
N LEU A 38 8.05 15.75 4.04
CA LEU A 38 7.64 14.50 3.40
C LEU A 38 6.34 13.96 3.98
N SER A 39 6.14 14.05 5.30
CA SER A 39 4.89 13.66 5.96
C SER A 39 3.72 14.51 5.46
N GLU A 40 3.90 15.83 5.33
CA GLU A 40 2.89 16.73 4.79
C GLU A 40 2.58 16.41 3.32
N ARG A 41 3.63 16.23 2.50
CA ARG A 41 3.46 15.86 1.09
C ARG A 41 2.72 14.53 0.94
N LEU A 42 3.10 13.51 1.70
CA LEU A 42 2.44 12.20 1.70
C LEU A 42 0.96 12.35 2.08
N GLY A 43 0.66 13.08 3.16
CA GLY A 43 -0.72 13.31 3.59
C GLY A 43 -1.57 14.12 2.60
N ALA A 44 -0.94 14.90 1.71
CA ALA A 44 -1.61 15.61 0.63
C ALA A 44 -1.70 14.80 -0.67
N THR A 45 -1.12 13.60 -0.75
CA THR A 45 -1.11 12.80 -1.97
C THR A 45 -2.26 11.78 -1.94
N THR A 46 -3.21 11.87 -2.89
CA THR A 46 -4.37 10.96 -3.00
C THR A 46 -3.98 9.48 -2.93
N GLY A 47 -4.62 8.68 -2.08
CA GLY A 47 -4.29 7.26 -1.89
C GLY A 47 -3.04 7.03 -1.04
N CYS A 48 -2.62 8.01 -0.24
CA CYS A 48 -1.60 7.85 0.79
C CYS A 48 -2.11 8.39 2.13
N GLU A 49 -1.94 7.59 3.19
CA GLU A 49 -2.26 7.99 4.56
C GLU A 49 -1.02 7.79 5.45
N VAL A 50 -0.66 8.80 6.24
CA VAL A 50 0.45 8.71 7.20
C VAL A 50 -0.13 8.41 8.59
N HIS A 51 0.16 7.23 9.13
CA HIS A 51 -0.32 6.81 10.46
C HIS A 51 0.61 7.22 11.59
N ALA A 52 1.91 7.31 11.33
CA ALA A 52 2.89 7.66 12.34
C ALA A 52 4.14 8.29 11.73
N ALA A 53 4.76 9.18 12.50
CA ALA A 53 6.06 9.76 12.22
C ALA A 53 6.91 9.72 13.50
N THR A 54 8.20 9.46 13.36
CA THR A 54 9.17 9.51 14.46
C THR A 54 10.18 10.63 14.25
N ASP A 55 10.77 11.13 15.34
CA ASP A 55 11.75 12.23 15.30
C ASP A 55 13.02 11.89 14.50
N ASP A 56 13.34 10.60 14.36
CA ASP A 56 14.46 10.11 13.55
C ASP A 56 14.09 9.80 12.09
N GLY A 57 12.92 10.25 11.63
CA GLY A 57 12.57 10.29 10.22
C GLY A 57 11.92 9.02 9.66
N ARG A 58 11.38 8.12 10.50
CA ARG A 58 10.55 7.01 10.00
C ARG A 58 9.10 7.43 9.89
N LEU A 59 8.47 7.12 8.77
CA LEU A 59 7.07 7.34 8.49
C LEU A 59 6.39 6.00 8.20
N VAL A 60 5.27 5.73 8.86
CA VAL A 60 4.40 4.59 8.57
C VAL A 60 3.27 5.08 7.69
N VAL A 61 3.19 4.53 6.49
CA VAL A 61 2.30 5.01 5.43
C VAL A 61 1.46 3.84 4.90
N VAL A 62 0.16 4.05 4.70
CA VAL A 62 -0.67 3.17 3.87
C VAL A 62 -0.78 3.80 2.49
N VAL A 63 -0.59 2.98 1.45
CA VAL A 63 -0.70 3.38 0.05
C VAL A 63 -1.68 2.44 -0.64
N GLU A 64 -2.68 3.00 -1.29
CA GLU A 64 -3.70 2.25 -2.01
C GLU A 64 -3.77 2.62 -3.49
N ASP A 65 -4.41 1.77 -4.29
CA ASP A 65 -4.69 2.14 -5.68
C ASP A 65 -5.65 3.34 -5.72
N THR A 66 -5.43 4.18 -6.73
CA THR A 66 -6.28 5.34 -7.03
C THR A 66 -6.67 5.29 -8.50
N GLU A 67 -7.59 6.15 -8.91
CA GLU A 67 -7.92 6.29 -10.33
C GLU A 67 -6.70 6.74 -11.16
N GLU A 68 -5.79 7.50 -10.55
CA GLU A 68 -4.63 8.10 -11.23
C GLU A 68 -3.37 7.23 -11.23
N ALA A 69 -3.20 6.36 -10.23
CA ALA A 69 -2.00 5.54 -10.08
C ALA A 69 -2.25 4.28 -9.23
N SER A 70 -1.55 3.20 -9.58
CA SER A 70 -1.46 2.03 -8.71
C SER A 70 -0.62 2.33 -7.46
N ALA A 71 -0.88 1.63 -6.36
CA ALA A 71 -0.11 1.71 -5.13
C ALA A 71 1.37 1.42 -5.39
N LEU A 72 1.66 0.45 -6.27
CA LEU A 72 3.03 0.06 -6.59
C LEU A 72 3.78 1.15 -7.37
N ASP A 73 3.11 1.80 -8.32
CA ASP A 73 3.69 2.96 -9.04
C ASP A 73 3.90 4.14 -8.11
N ARG A 74 2.97 4.36 -7.17
CA ARG A 74 3.14 5.39 -6.15
C ARG A 74 4.33 5.12 -5.24
N ILE A 75 4.53 3.88 -4.80
CA ILE A 75 5.69 3.48 -3.98
C ILE A 75 7.00 3.73 -4.74
N ARG A 76 7.04 3.43 -6.05
CA ARG A 76 8.22 3.75 -6.89
C ARG A 76 8.50 5.24 -6.90
N GLN A 77 7.47 6.07 -7.13
CA GLN A 77 7.62 7.53 -7.10
C GLN A 77 8.09 8.05 -5.73
N ILE A 78 7.55 7.52 -4.63
CA ILE A 78 7.94 7.91 -3.27
C ILE A 78 9.43 7.62 -3.04
N ASN A 79 9.96 6.50 -3.52
CA ASN A 79 11.40 6.20 -3.41
C ASN A 79 12.28 7.26 -4.08
N ASP A 80 11.79 7.90 -5.14
CA ASP A 80 12.54 8.89 -5.92
C ASP A 80 12.38 10.33 -5.38
N TRP A 81 11.59 10.53 -4.32
CA TRP A 81 11.40 11.87 -3.75
C TRP A 81 12.63 12.37 -3.00
N ASP A 82 12.98 13.65 -3.19
CA ASP A 82 14.04 14.30 -2.41
C ASP A 82 13.77 14.16 -0.91
N GLY A 83 14.77 13.70 -0.18
CA GLY A 83 14.68 13.46 1.26
C GLY A 83 14.30 12.03 1.65
N VAL A 84 13.86 11.17 0.72
CA VAL A 84 13.64 9.74 1.01
C VAL A 84 14.97 9.00 0.91
N ALA A 85 15.39 8.38 2.00
CA ALA A 85 16.61 7.55 2.05
C ALA A 85 16.33 6.11 1.60
N ALA A 86 15.16 5.59 1.99
CA ALA A 86 14.67 4.28 1.57
C ALA A 86 13.16 4.19 1.81
N SER A 87 12.48 3.31 1.08
CA SER A 87 11.18 2.80 1.50
C SER A 87 11.16 1.27 1.48
N SER A 88 10.32 0.68 2.32
CA SER A 88 10.21 -0.77 2.46
C SER A 88 8.75 -1.16 2.57
N LEU A 89 8.31 -2.03 1.66
CA LEU A 89 6.98 -2.61 1.72
C LEU A 89 6.94 -3.60 2.89
N VAL A 90 6.12 -3.31 3.90
CA VAL A 90 5.98 -4.12 5.11
C VAL A 90 4.72 -4.97 5.10
N PHE A 91 3.73 -4.59 4.29
CA PHE A 91 2.46 -5.27 4.15
C PHE A 91 1.91 -5.09 2.74
N HIS A 92 1.24 -6.12 2.21
CA HIS A 92 0.55 -6.06 0.92
C HIS A 92 -0.71 -6.92 0.94
N HIS A 93 -1.84 -6.31 0.62
CA HIS A 93 -3.14 -6.94 0.49
C HIS A 93 -3.79 -6.58 -0.83
N PHE A 94 -4.64 -7.48 -1.31
CA PHE A 94 -5.52 -7.26 -2.46
C PHE A 94 -6.94 -7.39 -1.98
N GLU A 95 -7.73 -6.35 -2.15
CA GLU A 95 -9.14 -6.34 -1.79
C GLU A 95 -10.01 -6.32 -3.05
N ASP A 96 -11.19 -6.93 -3.02
CA ASP A 96 -12.11 -6.89 -4.15
C ASP A 96 -12.89 -5.57 -4.10
N ALA A 97 -12.76 -4.70 -5.10
CA ALA A 97 -13.47 -3.41 -5.13
C ALA A 97 -14.99 -3.57 -5.03
N LYS A 98 -15.56 -4.68 -5.53
CA LYS A 98 -17.00 -4.93 -5.41
C LYS A 98 -17.42 -5.29 -3.99
N ALA A 99 -16.50 -5.78 -3.16
CA ALA A 99 -16.77 -6.02 -1.75
C ALA A 99 -16.78 -4.70 -0.96
N LEU A 100 -15.94 -3.72 -1.32
CA LEU A 100 -15.93 -2.38 -0.71
C LEU A 100 -17.22 -1.58 -0.96
N GLU A 101 -17.80 -1.68 -2.16
CA GLU A 101 -19.02 -0.92 -2.52
C GLU A 101 -20.26 -1.28 -1.66
N GLY A 102 -20.23 -2.43 -0.96
CA GLY A 102 -21.35 -2.93 -0.15
C GLY A 102 -21.32 -2.58 1.34
N GLU A 103 -20.26 -1.97 1.87
CA GLU A 103 -20.08 -1.80 3.33
C GLU A 103 -20.58 -0.46 3.90
N ILE A 104 -21.00 0.50 3.05
CA ILE A 104 -21.44 1.84 3.49
C ILE A 104 -22.99 1.96 3.61
N GLU A 105 -23.75 0.95 3.19
CA GLU A 105 -25.21 0.89 3.45
C GLU A 105 -25.53 0.07 4.71
N ALA A 106 -25.38 0.68 5.89
CA ALA A 106 -25.96 0.19 7.14
C ALA A 106 -26.37 1.34 8.08
#